data_AF-A0A917ILC2-F1
#
_entry.id   AF-A0A917ILC2-F1
#
_cell.length_a   1.000
_cell.length_b   1.000
_cell.length_c   1.000
_cell.angle_alpha   90.00
_cell.angle_beta   90.00
_cell.angle_gamma   90.00
#
_symmetry.space_group_name_H-M   'P 1'
#
loop_
_entity.id
_entity.type
_entity.pdbx_description
1 polymer ?
#
loop_
_entity_poly.entity_id
_entity_poly.type
_entity_poly.pdbx_seq_one_letter_code
_entity_poly.pdbx_strand_id
1 'polypeptide(L)'
;MAARFASAIIYDKTWVHRVVDSLTFEAGEVINSQSVSLDLTVPDLPAWQPIEKILGSGATPKCSEDSWNLAHRREKDQIPVPLALLLKGVIDQLDITLEGKSLPTLTSNENRLLTIIMVKHAVLEIIPDAFSLDEDIDSILSGSVSDFEALDIVQELIKVAESSSVVAHKAHALLNFLNNLMDQFVLFALAPASVVGQRVVMKYKISSSAGPAQQASTFPALLLPFKYQYGAGTWWSEASYHVDITVPTDLVISQVRVSLPEQPAVSEPFSTPNSHRFHGYISSQELKESPLKILTLKLEPSFQGIRKWSLWLSVLFALGFIFAAIVQFQPGGLEAPMLRSSVTLLLVTPALMLSWLARNAEHPFVGRVLAPIRTLLIFQALILYLSALNLATQLTHFWVIGWIICYIAAFLVSAYALYVHGMIFNRGKAL
;
A
#
# COMPACT_ATOMS: atom_id res chain seq x y z
N MET A 1 13.93 13.34 -31.62
CA MET A 1 13.26 13.53 -30.31
C MET A 1 12.86 12.19 -29.72
N ALA A 2 11.89 11.49 -30.32
CA ALA A 2 11.37 10.20 -29.86
C ALA A 2 12.45 9.12 -29.63
N ALA A 3 13.45 9.01 -30.51
CA ALA A 3 14.59 8.10 -30.37
C ALA A 3 15.28 8.16 -28.99
N ARG A 4 15.51 9.38 -28.50
CA ARG A 4 16.24 9.58 -27.24
C ARG A 4 15.39 9.15 -26.04
N PHE A 5 14.08 9.40 -26.10
CA PHE A 5 13.15 8.92 -25.09
C PHE A 5 13.02 7.40 -25.10
N ALA A 6 12.76 6.80 -26.27
CA ALA A 6 12.69 5.35 -26.41
C ALA A 6 13.96 4.68 -25.90
N SER A 7 15.14 5.18 -26.28
CA SER A 7 16.41 4.70 -25.77
C SER A 7 16.51 4.81 -24.25
N ALA A 8 16.27 5.99 -23.66
CA ALA A 8 16.44 6.18 -22.22
C ALA A 8 15.40 5.44 -21.37
N ILE A 9 14.24 5.10 -21.93
CA ILE A 9 13.09 4.60 -21.17
C ILE A 9 12.91 3.09 -21.36
N ILE A 10 13.11 2.61 -22.58
CA ILE A 10 12.83 1.24 -22.97
C ILE A 10 14.13 0.42 -22.94
N TYR A 11 15.22 0.96 -23.49
CA TYR A 11 16.43 0.18 -23.76
C TYR A 11 17.57 0.39 -22.74
N ASP A 12 17.86 1.61 -22.36
CA ASP A 12 18.99 1.99 -21.50
C ASP A 12 18.50 2.72 -20.25
N LYS A 13 18.32 1.94 -19.18
CA LYS A 13 17.84 2.40 -17.88
C LYS A 13 18.97 2.62 -16.86
N THR A 14 20.21 2.71 -17.31
CA THR A 14 21.40 2.79 -16.43
C THR A 14 21.59 4.16 -15.78
N TRP A 15 20.81 5.16 -16.18
CA TRP A 15 20.92 6.52 -15.69
C TRP A 15 20.23 6.72 -14.32
N VAL A 16 19.49 5.73 -13.82
CA VAL A 16 19.01 5.69 -12.43
C VAL A 16 19.95 4.83 -11.59
N HIS A 17 20.60 5.43 -10.59
CA HIS A 17 21.62 4.77 -9.78
C HIS A 17 21.04 4.08 -8.55
N ARG A 18 20.09 4.75 -7.90
CA ARG A 18 19.46 4.28 -6.66
C ARG A 18 18.01 4.72 -6.57
N VAL A 19 17.16 3.79 -6.13
CA VAL A 19 15.76 4.01 -5.81
C VAL A 19 15.56 3.75 -4.32
N VAL A 20 14.92 4.68 -3.62
CA VAL A 20 14.49 4.50 -2.23
C VAL A 20 12.99 4.65 -2.17
N ASP A 21 12.28 3.54 -1.98
CA ASP A 21 10.83 3.51 -1.84
C ASP A 21 10.46 3.55 -0.35
N SER A 22 9.80 4.63 0.06
CA SER A 22 9.45 4.91 1.45
C SER A 22 7.94 4.80 1.64
N LEU A 23 7.52 3.80 2.41
CA LEU A 23 6.12 3.59 2.78
C LEU A 23 5.88 4.06 4.20
N THR A 24 5.03 5.06 4.35
CA THR A 24 4.69 5.60 5.68
C THR A 24 3.21 5.41 5.92
N PHE A 25 2.90 4.66 6.97
CA PHE A 25 1.56 4.48 7.50
C PHE A 25 1.42 5.42 8.70
N GLU A 26 0.81 6.60 8.50
CA GLU A 26 0.65 7.59 9.57
C GLU A 26 -0.61 7.32 10.40
N ALA A 27 -0.53 7.53 11.71
CA ALA A 27 -1.69 7.37 12.58
C ALA A 27 -2.68 8.52 12.38
N GLY A 28 -3.94 8.20 12.06
CA GLY A 28 -5.02 9.18 11.92
C GLY A 28 -5.26 9.66 10.49
N GLU A 29 -4.36 9.36 9.55
CA GLU A 29 -4.65 9.50 8.13
C GLU A 29 -5.38 8.25 7.63
N VAL A 30 -6.34 8.43 6.72
CA VAL A 30 -6.99 7.32 6.01
C VAL A 30 -6.15 6.88 4.80
N ILE A 31 -5.27 7.78 4.37
CA ILE A 31 -4.55 7.72 3.11
C ILE A 31 -3.15 7.19 3.38
N ASN A 32 -2.72 6.20 2.61
CA ASN A 32 -1.33 5.76 2.65
C ASN A 32 -0.49 6.74 1.86
N SER A 33 0.67 7.09 2.39
CA SER A 33 1.65 7.85 1.63
C SER A 33 2.83 6.96 1.23
N GLN A 34 3.11 7.00 -0.07
CA GLN A 34 4.30 6.42 -0.66
C GLN A 34 5.17 7.58 -1.15
N SER A 35 6.44 7.59 -0.75
CA SER A 35 7.43 8.54 -1.22
C SER A 35 8.58 7.78 -1.86
N VAL A 36 8.88 8.05 -3.11
CA VAL A 36 10.02 7.46 -3.82
C VAL A 36 11.07 8.53 -4.06
N SER A 37 12.32 8.22 -3.72
CA SER A 37 13.49 9.04 -4.00
C SER A 37 14.35 8.35 -5.04
N LEU A 38 14.61 9.04 -6.14
CA LEU A 38 15.42 8.60 -7.26
C LEU A 38 16.72 9.40 -7.27
N ASP A 39 17.85 8.72 -7.12
CA ASP A 39 19.18 9.27 -7.36
C ASP A 39 19.60 8.87 -8.78
N LEU A 40 19.69 9.85 -9.67
CA LEU A 40 19.78 9.63 -11.11
C LEU A 40 20.70 10.67 -11.77
N THR A 41 21.29 10.31 -12.90
CA THR A 41 21.91 11.26 -13.83
C THR A 41 20.89 11.59 -14.90
N VAL A 42 20.50 12.86 -15.04
CA VAL A 42 19.44 13.21 -15.99
C VAL A 42 19.93 12.96 -17.43
N PRO A 43 19.29 12.08 -18.20
CA PRO A 43 19.70 11.83 -19.58
C PRO A 43 19.51 13.09 -20.42
N ASP A 44 20.31 13.23 -21.48
CA ASP A 44 20.16 14.31 -22.46
C ASP A 44 18.89 14.04 -23.30
N LEU A 45 17.76 14.44 -22.73
CA LEU A 45 16.44 14.34 -23.33
C LEU A 45 16.12 15.65 -24.06
N PRO A 46 15.39 15.57 -25.17
CA PRO A 46 15.02 16.74 -25.94
C PRO A 46 14.08 17.65 -25.13
N ALA A 47 14.26 18.97 -25.29
CA ALA A 47 13.42 19.98 -24.64
C ALA A 47 11.94 19.74 -24.90
N TRP A 48 11.13 19.94 -23.85
CA TRP A 48 9.69 19.89 -23.93
C TRP A 48 9.19 20.96 -24.89
N GLN A 49 8.32 20.54 -25.82
CA GLN A 49 7.55 21.45 -26.65
C GLN A 49 6.08 21.13 -26.42
N PRO A 50 5.21 22.15 -26.33
CA PRO A 50 3.77 21.91 -26.31
C PRO A 50 3.38 21.00 -27.47
N ILE A 51 2.59 19.98 -27.18
CA ILE A 51 2.27 18.90 -28.12
C ILE A 51 1.64 19.41 -29.41
N GLU A 52 0.95 20.56 -29.34
CA GLU A 52 0.34 21.23 -30.49
C GLU A 52 1.37 21.58 -31.58
N LYS A 53 2.62 21.84 -31.20
CA LYS A 53 3.74 22.02 -32.14
C LYS A 53 4.31 20.70 -32.64
N ILE A 54 4.20 19.64 -31.85
CA ILE A 54 4.74 18.30 -32.18
C ILE A 54 3.82 17.59 -33.18
N LEU A 55 2.49 17.71 -33.02
CA LEU A 55 1.50 17.05 -33.88
C LEU A 55 1.09 17.87 -35.12
N GLY A 56 1.60 19.10 -35.25
CA GLY A 56 1.14 20.05 -36.26
C GLY A 56 -0.21 20.68 -35.89
N SER A 57 -0.41 21.94 -36.27
CA SER A 57 -1.47 22.85 -35.80
C SER A 57 -2.92 22.50 -36.21
N GLY A 58 -3.22 21.24 -36.54
CA GLY A 58 -4.53 20.81 -37.06
C GLY A 58 -5.41 20.02 -36.09
N ALA A 59 -4.91 19.61 -34.92
CA ALA A 59 -5.51 18.51 -34.15
C ALA A 59 -5.85 18.83 -32.68
N THR A 60 -6.12 20.08 -32.30
CA THR A 60 -6.41 20.42 -30.89
C THR A 60 -7.89 20.64 -30.57
N PRO A 61 -8.43 20.00 -29.51
CA PRO A 61 -9.70 20.38 -28.92
C PRO A 61 -9.58 21.76 -28.24
N LYS A 62 -10.66 22.55 -28.27
CA LYS A 62 -10.74 23.91 -27.71
C LYS A 62 -10.51 23.90 -26.18
N CYS A 63 -9.25 23.97 -25.73
CA CYS A 63 -8.93 24.39 -24.38
C CYS A 63 -8.99 25.92 -24.30
N SER A 64 -9.54 26.47 -23.21
CA SER A 64 -9.67 27.90 -23.00
C SER A 64 -8.31 28.59 -22.86
N GLU A 65 -8.16 29.79 -23.46
CA GLU A 65 -6.92 30.60 -23.47
C GLU A 65 -6.33 30.84 -22.07
N ASP A 66 -7.15 30.89 -21.02
CA ASP A 66 -6.69 31.10 -19.65
C ASP A 66 -5.90 29.90 -19.07
N SER A 67 -6.26 28.68 -19.49
CA SER A 67 -5.49 27.45 -19.19
C SER A 67 -4.12 27.49 -19.87
N TRP A 68 -4.09 28.08 -21.05
CA TRP A 68 -2.95 28.16 -21.96
C TRP A 68 -1.87 29.11 -21.43
N ASN A 69 -2.29 30.24 -20.83
CA ASN A 69 -1.40 31.24 -20.24
C ASN A 69 -0.72 30.78 -18.93
N LEU A 70 -1.37 29.92 -18.13
CA LEU A 70 -0.76 29.27 -16.96
C LEU A 70 0.24 28.17 -17.36
N ALA A 71 0.00 27.46 -18.46
CA ALA A 71 0.94 26.50 -19.04
C ALA A 71 2.16 27.19 -19.70
N HIS A 72 2.02 28.43 -20.17
CA HIS A 72 3.07 29.20 -20.87
C HIS A 72 4.16 29.79 -19.97
N ARG A 73 4.08 29.61 -18.65
CA ARG A 73 5.23 29.79 -17.75
C ARG A 73 6.09 28.53 -17.59
N ARG A 74 5.77 27.42 -18.29
CA ARG A 74 6.72 26.33 -18.50
C ARG A 74 7.84 26.88 -19.37
N GLU A 75 8.98 27.16 -18.74
CA GLU A 75 10.17 27.72 -19.38
C GLU A 75 10.51 26.90 -20.63
N LYS A 76 10.91 27.56 -21.72
CA LYS A 76 11.37 26.91 -22.97
C LYS A 76 12.55 25.94 -22.75
N ASP A 77 13.09 25.91 -21.54
CA ASP A 77 14.24 25.15 -21.09
C ASP A 77 13.82 24.02 -20.14
N GLN A 78 12.63 23.42 -20.28
CA GLN A 78 12.26 22.23 -19.50
C GLN A 78 12.42 20.95 -20.34
N ILE A 79 12.74 19.84 -19.69
CA ILE A 79 12.83 18.50 -20.30
C ILE A 79 11.91 17.54 -19.53
N PRO A 80 11.15 16.66 -20.21
CA PRO A 80 10.32 15.69 -19.52
C PRO A 80 11.20 14.50 -19.08
N VAL A 81 11.35 14.32 -17.78
CA VAL A 81 12.10 13.24 -17.17
C VAL A 81 11.12 12.15 -16.73
N PRO A 82 11.24 10.91 -17.25
CA PRO A 82 10.44 9.77 -16.79
C PRO A 82 10.85 9.41 -15.36
N LEU A 83 9.91 9.22 -14.44
CA LEU A 83 10.24 8.93 -13.04
C LEU A 83 9.82 7.52 -12.63
N ALA A 84 8.67 7.04 -13.09
CA ALA A 84 8.11 5.77 -12.66
C ALA A 84 7.14 5.23 -13.71
N LEU A 85 6.85 3.93 -13.65
CA LEU A 85 5.61 3.37 -14.16
C LEU A 85 4.66 3.19 -12.98
N LEU A 86 3.50 3.84 -13.05
CA LEU A 86 2.50 3.82 -11.97
C LEU A 86 1.26 3.08 -12.43
N LEU A 87 0.66 2.29 -11.54
CA LEU A 87 -0.63 1.63 -11.80
C LEU A 87 -1.70 2.67 -12.17
N LYS A 88 -2.48 2.36 -13.20
CA LYS A 88 -3.66 3.12 -13.59
C LYS A 88 -4.68 3.03 -12.47
N GLY A 89 -5.09 4.17 -11.94
CA GLY A 89 -5.98 4.24 -10.80
C GLY A 89 -6.19 5.69 -10.35
N VAL A 90 -6.97 5.85 -9.29
CA VAL A 90 -7.18 7.17 -8.68
C VAL A 90 -5.95 7.52 -7.85
N ILE A 91 -5.26 8.58 -8.25
CA ILE A 91 -4.20 9.21 -7.47
C ILE A 91 -4.80 10.48 -6.87
N ASP A 92 -4.97 10.50 -5.55
CA ASP A 92 -5.60 11.65 -4.86
C ASP A 92 -4.63 12.84 -4.78
N GLN A 93 -3.36 12.55 -4.50
CA GLN A 93 -2.31 13.55 -4.39
C GLN A 93 -1.02 13.04 -5.01
N LEU A 94 -0.41 13.88 -5.84
CA LEU A 94 0.91 13.68 -6.43
C LEU A 94 1.74 14.94 -6.21
N ASP A 95 2.87 14.80 -5.52
CA ASP A 95 3.86 15.86 -5.38
C ASP A 95 5.20 15.37 -5.92
N ILE A 96 5.90 16.21 -6.67
CA ILE A 96 7.20 15.88 -7.25
C ILE A 96 8.14 17.01 -6.94
N THR A 97 9.31 16.68 -6.41
CA THR A 97 10.33 17.66 -6.05
C THR A 97 11.69 17.30 -6.62
N LEU A 98 12.46 18.32 -6.98
CA LEU A 98 13.87 18.26 -7.34
C LEU A 98 14.61 19.16 -6.36
N GLU A 99 15.47 18.56 -5.54
CA GLU A 99 16.22 19.29 -4.49
C GLU A 99 15.30 20.14 -3.58
N GLY A 100 14.09 19.63 -3.31
CA GLY A 100 13.09 20.31 -2.48
C GLY A 100 12.22 21.34 -3.20
N LYS A 101 12.46 21.63 -4.48
CA LYS A 101 11.59 22.51 -5.29
C LYS A 101 10.55 21.67 -6.02
N SER A 102 9.28 22.06 -5.94
CA SER A 102 8.21 21.36 -6.66
C SER A 102 8.40 21.47 -8.18
N LEU A 103 8.20 20.36 -8.89
CA LEU A 103 8.27 20.27 -10.35
C LEU A 103 6.87 20.09 -10.94
N PRO A 104 6.58 20.73 -12.09
CA PRO A 104 5.35 20.45 -12.81
C PRO A 104 5.39 19.05 -13.43
N THR A 105 4.22 18.44 -13.57
CA THR A 105 4.04 17.14 -14.25
C THR A 105 3.32 17.30 -15.57
N LEU A 106 3.49 16.33 -16.46
CA LEU A 106 2.65 16.24 -17.65
C LEU A 106 1.20 15.89 -17.25
N THR A 107 0.24 16.48 -17.94
CA THR A 107 -1.17 16.07 -17.84
C THR A 107 -1.36 14.65 -18.38
N SER A 108 -2.47 13.99 -18.04
CA SER A 108 -2.79 12.64 -18.54
C SER A 108 -2.73 12.56 -20.08
N ASN A 109 -3.29 13.56 -20.77
CA ASN A 109 -3.26 13.61 -22.23
C ASN A 109 -1.83 13.84 -22.77
N GLU A 110 -1.07 14.76 -22.16
CA GLU A 110 0.31 15.03 -22.59
C GLU A 110 1.20 13.79 -22.46
N ASN A 111 1.03 13.10 -21.35
CA ASN A 111 1.74 11.88 -21.01
C ASN A 111 1.41 10.72 -21.96
N ARG A 112 0.11 10.52 -22.25
CA ARG A 112 -0.36 9.53 -23.22
C ARG A 112 0.25 9.76 -24.59
N LEU A 113 0.20 10.99 -25.09
CA LEU A 113 0.70 11.35 -26.41
C LEU A 113 2.23 11.20 -26.51
N LEU A 114 2.98 11.61 -25.48
CA LEU A 114 4.42 11.39 -25.43
C LEU A 114 4.76 9.88 -25.43
N THR A 115 4.03 9.09 -24.65
CA THR A 115 4.20 7.63 -24.60
C THR A 115 3.91 6.98 -25.95
N ILE A 116 2.85 7.39 -26.66
CA ILE A 116 2.55 6.97 -28.03
C ILE A 116 3.72 7.24 -28.97
N ILE A 117 4.21 8.49 -28.98
CA ILE A 117 5.31 8.90 -29.86
C ILE A 117 6.57 8.06 -29.58
N MET A 118 6.85 7.75 -28.32
CA MET A 118 7.96 6.91 -27.92
C MET A 118 7.81 5.47 -28.40
N VAL A 119 6.63 4.87 -28.17
CA VAL A 119 6.33 3.49 -28.57
C VAL A 119 6.39 3.36 -30.09
N LYS A 120 5.74 4.26 -30.84
CA LYS A 120 5.78 4.25 -32.30
C LYS A 120 7.20 4.29 -32.83
N HIS A 121 8.03 5.15 -32.26
CA HIS A 121 9.43 5.23 -32.66
C HIS A 121 10.22 3.97 -32.30
N ALA A 122 9.99 3.39 -31.11
CA ALA A 122 10.61 2.14 -30.71
C ALA A 122 10.22 0.97 -31.63
N VAL A 123 8.95 0.91 -32.06
CA VAL A 123 8.45 -0.07 -33.04
C VAL A 123 9.13 0.13 -34.39
N LEU A 124 9.17 1.36 -34.93
CA LEU A 124 9.82 1.66 -36.22
C LEU A 124 11.33 1.40 -36.21
N GLU A 125 12.00 1.55 -35.06
CA GLU A 125 13.42 1.21 -34.91
C GLU A 125 13.67 -0.30 -35.03
N ILE A 126 12.72 -1.12 -34.59
CA ILE A 126 12.77 -2.59 -34.62
C ILE A 126 12.26 -3.13 -35.96
N ILE A 127 11.19 -2.54 -36.49
CA ILE A 127 10.48 -2.95 -37.72
C ILE A 127 10.28 -1.69 -38.59
N PRO A 128 11.25 -1.34 -39.45
CA PRO A 128 11.18 -0.12 -40.27
C PRO A 128 9.94 -0.03 -41.18
N ASP A 129 9.39 -1.16 -41.59
CA ASP A 129 8.24 -1.25 -42.50
C ASP A 129 6.88 -1.30 -41.78
N ALA A 130 6.84 -1.10 -40.46
CA ALA A 130 5.63 -1.19 -39.62
C ALA A 130 4.63 -0.02 -39.77
N PHE A 131 4.64 0.71 -40.89
CA PHE A 131 3.75 1.85 -41.11
C PHE A 131 2.26 1.50 -41.07
N SER A 132 1.91 0.24 -41.34
CA SER A 132 0.51 -0.23 -41.24
C SER A 132 0.00 -0.37 -39.80
N LEU A 133 0.88 -0.34 -38.79
CA LEU A 133 0.53 -0.56 -37.38
C LEU A 133 0.26 0.75 -36.62
N ASP A 134 0.24 1.89 -37.32
CA ASP A 134 0.09 3.21 -36.70
C ASP A 134 -1.28 3.38 -36.02
N GLU A 135 -2.35 2.86 -36.64
CA GLU A 135 -3.71 2.86 -36.08
C GLU A 135 -3.84 1.91 -34.87
N ASP A 136 -3.16 0.77 -34.93
CA ASP A 136 -3.17 -0.25 -33.87
C ASP A 136 -2.45 0.20 -32.59
N ILE A 137 -1.35 0.95 -32.74
CA ILE A 137 -0.62 1.50 -31.57
C ILE A 137 -1.45 2.58 -30.88
N ASP A 138 -2.14 3.43 -31.63
CA ASP A 138 -2.99 4.48 -31.07
C ASP A 138 -4.22 3.89 -30.35
N SER A 139 -4.76 2.79 -30.87
CA SER A 139 -5.92 2.11 -30.30
C SER A 139 -5.57 1.41 -28.97
N ILE A 140 -4.40 0.76 -28.86
CA ILE A 140 -3.87 0.20 -27.60
C ILE A 140 -3.70 1.28 -26.53
N LEU A 141 -3.04 2.39 -26.88
CA LEU A 141 -2.67 3.43 -25.91
C LEU A 141 -3.84 4.36 -25.54
N SER A 142 -4.88 4.40 -26.36
CA SER A 142 -6.14 5.07 -26.02
C SER A 142 -7.06 4.23 -25.15
N GLY A 143 -6.77 2.93 -24.98
CA GLY A 143 -7.63 1.98 -24.26
C GLY A 143 -8.94 1.70 -25.00
N SER A 144 -9.00 1.93 -26.32
CA SER A 144 -10.18 1.64 -27.14
C SER A 144 -10.29 0.17 -27.52
N VAL A 145 -9.22 -0.59 -27.29
CA VAL A 145 -9.05 -1.99 -27.67
C VAL A 145 -9.11 -2.86 -26.42
N SER A 146 -9.65 -4.06 -26.55
CA SER A 146 -9.66 -5.03 -25.45
C SER A 146 -8.25 -5.48 -25.08
N ASP A 147 -8.00 -5.83 -23.82
CA ASP A 147 -6.66 -6.27 -23.37
C ASP A 147 -6.13 -7.47 -24.19
N PHE A 148 -7.02 -8.36 -24.62
CA PHE A 148 -6.68 -9.51 -25.46
C PHE A 148 -6.21 -9.10 -26.86
N GLU A 149 -6.90 -8.15 -27.49
CA GLU A 149 -6.58 -7.67 -28.83
C GLU A 149 -5.29 -6.84 -28.82
N ALA A 150 -5.05 -6.06 -27.76
CA ALA A 150 -3.76 -5.40 -27.55
C ALA A 150 -2.61 -6.41 -27.42
N LEU A 151 -2.82 -7.50 -26.67
CA LEU A 151 -1.83 -8.57 -26.51
C LEU A 151 -1.54 -9.26 -27.85
N ASP A 152 -2.56 -9.53 -28.66
CA ASP A 152 -2.41 -10.18 -29.97
C ASP A 152 -1.61 -9.30 -30.94
N ILE A 153 -1.89 -8.00 -31.01
CA ILE A 153 -1.12 -7.04 -31.80
C ILE A 153 0.35 -7.03 -31.36
N VAL A 154 0.60 -6.99 -30.03
CA VAL A 154 1.96 -7.04 -29.49
C VAL A 154 2.65 -8.35 -29.85
N GLN A 155 1.96 -9.49 -29.79
CA GLN A 155 2.53 -10.79 -30.17
C GLN A 155 2.85 -10.90 -31.65
N GLU A 156 2.04 -10.30 -32.52
CA GLU A 156 2.31 -10.26 -33.95
C GLU A 156 3.57 -9.45 -34.26
N LEU A 157 3.76 -8.30 -33.60
CA LEU A 157 4.98 -7.49 -33.69
C LEU A 157 6.23 -8.29 -33.30
N ILE A 158 6.16 -9.13 -32.26
CA ILE A 158 7.28 -10.00 -31.84
C ILE A 158 7.66 -10.98 -32.95
N LYS A 159 6.68 -11.68 -33.53
CA LYS A 159 6.94 -12.73 -34.53
C LYS A 159 7.71 -12.17 -35.72
N VAL A 160 7.41 -10.93 -36.10
CA VAL A 160 8.13 -10.21 -37.15
C VAL A 160 9.55 -9.85 -36.68
N ALA A 161 9.70 -9.36 -35.46
CA ALA A 161 10.96 -8.91 -34.87
C ALA A 161 11.97 -10.04 -34.53
N GLU A 162 11.50 -11.21 -34.09
CA GLU A 162 12.33 -12.37 -33.68
C GLU A 162 13.08 -13.03 -34.84
N SER A 163 12.77 -12.67 -36.08
CA SER A 163 13.52 -13.11 -37.26
C SER A 163 14.97 -12.60 -37.31
N SER A 164 15.37 -11.67 -36.42
CA SER A 164 16.73 -11.12 -36.30
C SER A 164 17.25 -11.15 -34.85
N SER A 165 18.42 -11.76 -34.63
CA SER A 165 18.98 -11.99 -33.28
C SER A 165 19.35 -10.73 -32.49
N VAL A 166 19.76 -9.64 -33.17
CA VAL A 166 20.04 -8.34 -32.54
C VAL A 166 18.75 -7.58 -32.21
N VAL A 167 17.69 -7.82 -32.98
CA VAL A 167 16.37 -7.24 -32.79
C VAL A 167 15.66 -7.88 -31.59
N ALA A 168 15.95 -9.15 -31.28
CA ALA A 168 15.33 -9.90 -30.18
C ALA A 168 15.43 -9.20 -28.81
N HIS A 169 16.58 -8.63 -28.42
CA HIS A 169 16.70 -7.99 -27.10
C HIS A 169 15.88 -6.70 -26.99
N LYS A 170 15.94 -5.83 -28.02
CA LYS A 170 15.13 -4.60 -28.06
C LYS A 170 13.64 -4.91 -28.16
N ALA A 171 13.27 -5.93 -28.94
CA ALA A 171 11.90 -6.41 -29.04
C ALA A 171 11.36 -6.90 -27.69
N HIS A 172 12.12 -7.69 -26.94
CA HIS A 172 11.73 -8.12 -25.59
C HIS A 172 11.60 -6.95 -24.61
N ALA A 173 12.52 -5.97 -24.67
CA ALA A 173 12.45 -4.78 -23.83
C ALA A 173 11.19 -3.93 -24.13
N LEU A 174 10.88 -3.74 -25.42
CA LEU A 174 9.68 -3.05 -25.87
C LEU A 174 8.41 -3.79 -25.44
N LEU A 175 8.37 -5.11 -25.61
CA LEU A 175 7.23 -5.93 -25.18
C LEU A 175 6.98 -5.82 -23.68
N ASN A 176 8.02 -5.97 -22.87
CA ASN A 176 7.91 -5.82 -21.42
C ASN A 176 7.38 -4.43 -21.07
N PHE A 177 7.80 -3.40 -21.80
CA PHE A 177 7.28 -2.05 -21.62
C PHE A 177 5.80 -1.94 -22.01
N LEU A 178 5.39 -2.49 -23.16
CA LEU A 178 3.98 -2.49 -23.62
C LEU A 178 3.07 -3.25 -22.66
N ASN A 179 3.48 -4.43 -22.21
CA ASN A 179 2.74 -5.22 -21.21
C ASN A 179 2.54 -4.43 -19.92
N ASN A 180 3.57 -3.70 -19.44
CA ASN A 180 3.41 -2.84 -18.27
C ASN A 180 2.44 -1.69 -18.54
N LEU A 181 2.44 -1.09 -19.75
CA LEU A 181 1.53 0.00 -20.11
C LEU A 181 0.05 -0.40 -20.17
N MET A 182 -0.28 -1.69 -20.16
CA MET A 182 -1.66 -2.15 -20.05
C MET A 182 -2.28 -1.73 -18.71
N ASP A 183 -1.56 -1.96 -17.62
CA ASP A 183 -2.02 -1.63 -16.26
C ASP A 183 -1.38 -0.38 -15.69
N GLN A 184 -0.35 0.17 -16.35
CA GLN A 184 0.45 1.28 -15.84
C GLN A 184 0.55 2.45 -16.83
N PHE A 185 0.98 3.61 -16.34
CA PHE A 185 1.33 4.77 -17.15
C PHE A 185 2.70 5.30 -16.72
N VAL A 186 3.44 5.93 -17.64
CA VAL A 186 4.74 6.54 -17.34
C VAL A 186 4.52 7.86 -16.62
N LEU A 187 5.03 8.06 -15.41
CA LEU A 187 5.02 9.38 -14.78
C LEU A 187 6.15 10.24 -15.35
N PHE A 188 5.83 11.39 -15.94
CA PHE A 188 6.82 12.39 -16.37
C PHE A 188 6.77 13.66 -15.51
N ALA A 189 7.95 14.14 -15.10
CA ALA A 189 8.14 15.45 -14.49
C ALA A 189 8.91 16.38 -15.44
N LEU A 190 8.60 17.66 -15.42
CA LEU A 190 9.28 18.68 -16.22
C LEU A 190 10.42 19.29 -15.39
N ALA A 191 11.65 18.87 -15.67
CA ALA A 191 12.85 19.36 -14.99
C ALA A 191 13.55 20.45 -15.84
N PRO A 192 14.30 21.39 -15.23
CA PRO A 192 15.09 22.37 -15.97
C PRO A 192 16.18 21.68 -16.83
N ALA A 193 16.40 22.13 -18.05
CA ALA A 193 17.43 21.61 -18.96
C ALA A 193 18.84 21.78 -18.39
N SER A 194 19.03 22.72 -17.46
CA SER A 194 20.28 22.91 -16.73
C SER A 194 20.72 21.67 -15.94
N VAL A 195 19.81 20.76 -15.60
CA VAL A 195 20.15 19.53 -14.87
C VAL A 195 20.54 18.36 -15.77
N VAL A 196 20.49 18.51 -17.10
CA VAL A 196 20.94 17.49 -18.05
C VAL A 196 22.40 17.11 -17.78
N GLY A 197 22.67 15.81 -17.70
CA GLY A 197 24.00 15.25 -17.41
C GLY A 197 24.45 15.42 -15.96
N GLN A 198 23.66 16.09 -15.11
CA GLN A 198 23.95 16.23 -13.69
C GLN A 198 23.34 15.08 -12.90
N ARG A 199 24.03 14.67 -11.83
CA ARG A 199 23.51 13.73 -10.84
C ARG A 199 22.66 14.49 -9.83
N VAL A 200 21.38 14.16 -9.77
CA VAL A 200 20.38 14.86 -8.94
C VAL A 200 19.53 13.86 -8.18
N VAL A 201 18.83 14.35 -7.15
CA VAL A 201 17.81 13.59 -6.43
C VAL A 201 16.43 14.15 -6.74
N MET A 202 15.62 13.35 -7.41
CA MET A 202 14.19 13.62 -7.61
C MET A 202 13.37 12.79 -6.65
N LYS A 203 12.33 13.39 -6.07
CA LYS A 203 11.41 12.70 -5.17
C LYS A 203 10.00 12.86 -5.69
N TYR A 204 9.20 11.80 -5.62
CA TYR A 204 7.77 11.92 -5.82
C TYR A 204 7.02 11.27 -4.66
N LYS A 205 5.91 11.88 -4.24
CA LYS A 205 5.01 11.38 -3.21
C LYS A 205 3.65 11.13 -3.84
N ILE A 206 3.12 9.92 -3.65
CA ILE A 206 1.78 9.51 -4.08
C ILE A 206 0.98 9.22 -2.82
N SER A 207 -0.22 9.78 -2.76
CA SER A 207 -1.19 9.47 -1.72
C SER A 207 -2.45 8.95 -2.39
N SER A 208 -2.89 7.74 -2.00
CA SER A 208 -4.11 7.09 -2.51
C SER A 208 -4.95 6.57 -1.36
N SER A 209 -6.23 6.93 -1.40
CA SER A 209 -7.29 6.45 -0.51
C SER A 209 -7.66 4.99 -0.76
N ALA A 210 -7.39 4.47 -1.96
CA ALA A 210 -7.59 3.08 -2.34
C ALA A 210 -6.25 2.34 -2.29
N GLY A 211 -5.96 1.70 -1.15
CA GLY A 211 -4.92 0.65 -1.13
C GLY A 211 -5.23 -0.43 -2.20
N PRO A 212 -4.21 -1.11 -2.75
CA PRO A 212 -4.41 -2.15 -3.77
C PRO A 212 -5.49 -3.13 -3.31
N ALA A 213 -6.41 -3.50 -4.22
CA ALA A 213 -7.60 -4.29 -3.97
C ALA A 213 -7.36 -5.41 -2.94
N GLN A 214 -7.70 -5.10 -1.68
CA GLN A 214 -7.49 -6.03 -0.59
C GLN A 214 -8.49 -7.16 -0.76
N GLN A 215 -7.98 -8.38 -0.91
CA GLN A 215 -8.78 -9.61 -0.89
C GLN A 215 -9.82 -9.50 0.24
N ALA A 216 -11.09 -9.52 -0.15
CA ALA A 216 -12.23 -9.37 0.74
C ALA A 216 -12.09 -10.35 1.91
N SER A 217 -11.98 -9.81 3.12
CA SER A 217 -11.85 -10.59 4.34
C SER A 217 -13.14 -11.36 4.59
N THR A 218 -13.11 -12.66 4.35
CA THR A 218 -14.03 -13.60 5.01
C THR A 218 -13.73 -13.63 6.52
N PHE A 219 -14.68 -14.11 7.32
CA PHE A 219 -14.61 -14.29 8.79
C PHE A 219 -13.26 -14.78 9.39
N PRO A 220 -12.42 -15.62 8.72
CA PRO A 220 -11.07 -15.96 9.23
C PRO A 220 -10.11 -14.79 9.47
N ALA A 221 -10.40 -13.57 8.99
CA ALA A 221 -9.51 -12.41 9.17
C ALA A 221 -9.31 -11.97 10.63
N LEU A 222 -10.19 -12.34 11.56
CA LEU A 222 -10.01 -12.06 13.00
C LEU A 222 -8.90 -12.91 13.66
N LEU A 223 -8.41 -13.96 13.00
CA LEU A 223 -7.47 -14.92 13.61
C LEU A 223 -6.13 -15.01 12.87
N LEU A 224 -6.08 -14.53 11.63
CA LEU A 224 -4.90 -14.60 10.78
C LEU A 224 -4.02 -13.36 10.94
N PRO A 225 -2.69 -13.51 10.83
CA PRO A 225 -1.79 -12.37 10.85
C PRO A 225 -2.12 -11.48 9.67
N PHE A 226 -2.19 -10.17 9.92
CA PHE A 226 -2.40 -9.22 8.84
C PHE A 226 -1.17 -9.22 7.94
N LYS A 227 -1.39 -9.52 6.66
CA LYS A 227 -0.38 -9.42 5.61
C LYS A 227 -0.76 -8.27 4.71
N TYR A 228 0.13 -7.30 4.60
CA TYR A 228 0.01 -6.24 3.61
C TYR A 228 0.86 -6.61 2.40
N GLN A 229 0.26 -6.57 1.21
CA GLN A 229 0.97 -6.76 -0.04
C GLN A 229 1.11 -5.41 -0.73
N TYR A 230 2.35 -5.10 -1.11
CA TYR A 230 2.70 -3.87 -1.76
C TYR A 230 3.47 -4.17 -3.05
N GLY A 231 2.98 -3.65 -4.18
CA GLY A 231 3.68 -3.74 -5.44
C GLY A 231 4.83 -2.73 -5.47
N ALA A 232 6.06 -3.21 -5.37
CA ALA A 232 7.23 -2.39 -5.59
C ALA A 232 7.28 -2.02 -7.09
N GLY A 233 7.26 -0.73 -7.40
CA GLY A 233 7.42 -0.22 -8.76
C GLY A 233 8.86 -0.44 -9.25
N THR A 234 9.19 -1.64 -9.69
CA THR A 234 10.58 -2.06 -9.98
C THR A 234 11.01 -1.79 -11.42
N TRP A 235 10.52 -0.70 -12.02
CA TRP A 235 10.84 -0.35 -13.40
C TRP A 235 12.34 -0.13 -13.66
N TRP A 236 13.04 0.38 -12.65
CA TRP A 236 14.48 0.62 -12.64
C TRP A 236 15.25 -0.62 -12.14
N SER A 237 15.10 -1.76 -12.81
CA SER A 237 15.68 -3.05 -12.40
C SER A 237 17.20 -3.08 -12.27
N GLU A 238 17.90 -2.13 -12.90
CA GLU A 238 19.37 -1.98 -12.83
C GLU A 238 19.84 -1.17 -11.61
N ALA A 239 18.95 -0.41 -10.97
CA ALA A 239 19.30 0.48 -9.87
C ALA A 239 19.44 -0.27 -8.54
N SER A 240 20.21 0.31 -7.61
CA SER A 240 20.22 -0.15 -6.21
C SER A 240 18.87 0.20 -5.56
N TYR A 241 18.09 -0.80 -5.16
CA TYR A 241 16.74 -0.59 -4.64
C TYR A 241 16.70 -0.75 -3.12
N HIS A 242 16.25 0.31 -2.45
CA HIS A 242 16.06 0.34 -1.02
C HIS A 242 14.59 0.53 -0.69
N VAL A 243 14.17 -0.13 0.38
CA VAL A 243 12.82 -0.03 0.92
C VAL A 243 12.91 0.51 2.33
N ASP A 244 12.19 1.57 2.62
CA ASP A 244 12.03 2.11 3.97
C ASP A 244 10.55 2.05 4.34
N ILE A 245 10.21 1.31 5.38
CA ILE A 245 8.82 1.15 5.80
C ILE A 245 8.71 1.63 7.22
N THR A 246 7.80 2.57 7.47
CA THR A 246 7.48 3.08 8.80
C THR A 246 6.01 2.82 9.11
N VAL A 247 5.76 2.13 10.24
CA VAL A 247 4.41 1.82 10.73
C VAL A 247 4.09 2.61 12.00
N PRO A 248 2.81 2.80 12.36
CA PRO A 248 2.42 3.47 13.61
C PRO A 248 3.01 2.78 14.83
N THR A 249 3.13 3.53 15.94
CA THR A 249 3.68 3.03 17.22
C THR A 249 2.89 1.86 17.82
N ASP A 250 1.63 1.70 17.45
CA ASP A 250 0.80 0.59 17.88
C ASP A 250 1.09 -0.73 17.15
N LEU A 251 1.87 -0.68 16.07
CA LEU A 251 2.24 -1.82 15.25
C LEU A 251 3.75 -2.01 15.20
N VAL A 252 4.18 -3.26 15.01
CA VAL A 252 5.56 -3.61 14.70
C VAL A 252 5.60 -4.47 13.44
N ILE A 253 6.66 -4.30 12.67
CA ILE A 253 6.97 -5.13 11.52
C ILE A 253 7.67 -6.38 12.07
N SER A 254 6.99 -7.53 11.99
CA SER A 254 7.56 -8.80 12.44
C SER A 254 8.23 -9.58 11.32
N GLN A 255 7.86 -9.30 10.06
CA GLN A 255 8.46 -9.95 8.92
C GLN A 255 8.28 -9.13 7.65
N VAL A 256 9.33 -9.07 6.83
CA VAL A 256 9.26 -8.58 5.46
C VAL A 256 9.69 -9.70 4.52
N ARG A 257 8.87 -9.98 3.51
CA ARG A 257 9.18 -10.94 2.45
C ARG A 257 9.03 -10.28 1.10
N VAL A 258 9.93 -10.63 0.19
CA VAL A 258 9.85 -10.24 -1.21
C VAL A 258 9.41 -11.48 -1.99
N SER A 259 8.22 -11.43 -2.58
CA SER A 259 7.67 -12.52 -3.38
C SER A 259 7.35 -12.07 -4.79
N LEU A 260 7.37 -13.02 -5.71
CA LEU A 260 6.83 -12.84 -7.06
C LEU A 260 5.30 -13.02 -7.01
N PRO A 261 4.53 -12.36 -7.89
CA PRO A 261 3.08 -12.49 -7.94
C PRO A 261 2.60 -13.95 -8.10
N GLU A 262 3.34 -14.74 -8.88
CA GLU A 262 2.92 -16.09 -9.28
C GLU A 262 3.68 -17.22 -8.58
N GLN A 263 4.75 -16.91 -7.84
CA GLN A 263 5.53 -17.94 -7.14
C GLN A 263 5.39 -17.78 -5.62
N PRO A 264 5.23 -18.89 -4.88
CA PRO A 264 5.29 -18.85 -3.42
C PRO A 264 6.64 -18.23 -3.01
N ALA A 265 6.62 -17.40 -1.97
CA ALA A 265 7.77 -16.60 -1.52
C ALA A 265 9.09 -17.39 -1.56
N VAL A 266 9.96 -17.02 -2.50
CA VAL A 266 11.25 -17.69 -2.75
C VAL A 266 12.35 -17.15 -1.83
N SER A 267 12.21 -15.90 -1.37
CA SER A 267 13.20 -15.28 -0.48
C SER A 267 13.04 -15.72 0.98
N GLU A 268 14.18 -16.00 1.62
CA GLU A 268 14.22 -16.03 3.07
C GLU A 268 13.71 -14.70 3.61
N PRO A 269 12.87 -14.72 4.66
CA PRO A 269 12.38 -13.49 5.24
C PRO A 269 13.55 -12.64 5.71
N PHE A 270 13.50 -11.34 5.41
CA PHE A 270 14.43 -10.41 6.04
C PHE A 270 14.21 -10.52 7.55
N SER A 271 15.27 -10.84 8.29
CA SER A 271 15.26 -10.94 9.74
C SER A 271 15.09 -9.55 10.32
N THR A 272 13.83 -9.12 10.48
CA THR A 272 13.52 -7.83 11.08
C THR A 272 13.33 -8.00 12.57
N PRO A 273 14.12 -7.33 13.44
CA PRO A 273 13.72 -7.19 14.82
C PRO A 273 12.35 -6.50 14.84
N ASN A 274 11.45 -6.92 15.75
CA ASN A 274 10.13 -6.31 15.96
C ASN A 274 10.28 -4.80 16.15
N SER A 275 10.11 -4.04 15.06
CA SER A 275 10.48 -2.62 14.98
C SER A 275 9.39 -1.84 14.26
N HIS A 276 9.30 -0.56 14.58
CA HIS A 276 8.36 0.37 13.92
C HIS A 276 8.86 0.82 12.55
N ARG A 277 10.14 0.57 12.24
CA ARG A 277 10.78 0.96 11.00
C ARG A 277 11.62 -0.18 10.45
N PHE A 278 11.46 -0.48 9.18
CA PHE A 278 12.28 -1.42 8.45
C PHE A 278 13.03 -0.69 7.35
N HIS A 279 14.33 -0.95 7.26
CA HIS A 279 15.13 -0.56 6.11
C HIS A 279 15.72 -1.81 5.47
N GLY A 280 15.39 -2.05 4.21
CA GLY A 280 15.83 -3.20 3.44
C GLY A 280 16.51 -2.80 2.15
N TYR A 281 17.38 -3.67 1.65
CA TYR A 281 18.00 -3.58 0.34
C TYR A 281 17.59 -4.78 -0.50
N ILE A 282 17.15 -4.54 -1.73
CA ILE A 282 16.85 -5.58 -2.72
C ILE A 282 17.93 -5.47 -3.79
N SER A 283 18.65 -6.57 -4.03
CA SER A 283 19.71 -6.58 -5.02
C SER A 283 19.16 -6.39 -6.43
N SER A 284 19.93 -5.70 -7.29
CA SER A 284 19.56 -5.51 -8.70
C SER A 284 19.45 -6.84 -9.44
N GLN A 285 20.25 -7.85 -9.09
CA GLN A 285 20.15 -9.19 -9.67
C GLN A 285 18.78 -9.81 -9.43
N GLU A 286 18.28 -9.77 -8.18
CA GLU A 286 16.95 -10.29 -7.90
C GLU A 286 15.85 -9.47 -8.60
N LEU A 287 16.07 -8.17 -8.87
CA LEU A 287 15.11 -7.31 -9.57
C LEU A 287 15.04 -7.59 -11.07
N LYS A 288 16.15 -7.98 -11.69
CA LYS A 288 16.18 -8.36 -13.10
C LYS A 288 15.37 -9.62 -13.38
N GLU A 289 15.35 -10.56 -12.45
CA GLU A 289 14.63 -11.83 -12.59
C GLU A 289 13.10 -11.64 -12.61
N SER A 290 12.59 -10.58 -11.99
CA SER A 290 11.18 -10.22 -12.14
C SER A 290 10.90 -8.74 -11.83
N PRO A 291 10.34 -8.00 -12.80
CA PRO A 291 10.08 -6.56 -12.69
C PRO A 291 8.81 -6.22 -11.89
N LEU A 292 8.09 -7.21 -11.36
CA LEU A 292 6.96 -7.00 -10.46
C LEU A 292 7.23 -7.78 -9.17
N LYS A 293 7.61 -7.06 -8.11
CA LYS A 293 7.82 -7.68 -6.80
C LYS A 293 6.75 -7.23 -5.83
N ILE A 294 6.19 -8.19 -5.13
CA ILE A 294 5.26 -7.95 -4.04
C ILE A 294 6.03 -8.01 -2.73
N LEU A 295 6.14 -6.87 -2.07
CA LEU A 295 6.58 -6.79 -0.68
C LEU A 295 5.42 -7.21 0.21
N THR A 296 5.56 -8.36 0.86
CA THR A 296 4.62 -8.85 1.86
C THR A 296 5.12 -8.48 3.24
N LEU A 297 4.39 -7.59 3.92
CA LEU A 297 4.66 -7.15 5.28
C LEU A 297 3.75 -7.90 6.24
N LYS A 298 4.34 -8.52 7.26
CA LYS A 298 3.61 -9.08 8.38
C LYS A 298 3.63 -8.06 9.52
N LEU A 299 2.45 -7.56 9.85
CA LEU A 299 2.27 -6.57 10.92
C LEU A 299 1.70 -7.24 12.17
N GLU A 300 2.24 -6.87 13.33
CA GLU A 300 1.78 -7.36 14.62
C GLU A 300 1.51 -6.18 15.57
N PRO A 301 0.58 -6.31 16.54
CA PRO A 301 0.42 -5.30 17.57
C PRO A 301 1.70 -5.17 18.39
N SER A 302 2.20 -3.95 18.55
CA SER A 302 3.31 -3.66 19.43
C SER A 302 2.95 -4.07 20.86
N PHE A 303 3.93 -4.48 21.67
CA PHE A 303 3.67 -4.79 23.08
C PHE A 303 3.39 -3.53 23.91
N GLN A 304 3.56 -2.34 23.32
CA GLN A 304 3.19 -1.07 23.94
C GLN A 304 1.69 -0.79 23.71
N GLY A 305 1.14 0.20 24.41
CA GLY A 305 -0.26 0.60 24.21
C GLY A 305 -1.30 -0.49 24.52
N ILE A 306 -2.27 -0.64 23.62
CA ILE A 306 -3.50 -1.42 23.85
C ILE A 306 -3.24 -2.91 24.12
N ARG A 307 -2.18 -3.51 23.54
CA ARG A 307 -1.91 -4.94 23.71
C ARG A 307 -1.57 -5.27 25.16
N LYS A 308 -0.68 -4.50 25.78
CA LYS A 308 -0.30 -4.68 27.19
C LYS A 308 -1.48 -4.43 28.11
N TRP A 309 -2.23 -3.35 27.88
CA TRP A 309 -3.40 -3.04 28.70
C TRP A 309 -4.49 -4.09 28.55
N SER A 310 -4.79 -4.55 27.34
CA SER A 310 -5.74 -5.63 27.10
C SER A 310 -5.37 -6.92 27.82
N LEU A 311 -4.08 -7.28 27.84
CA LEU A 311 -3.62 -8.46 28.56
C LEU A 311 -3.94 -8.35 30.06
N TRP A 312 -3.53 -7.25 30.68
CA TRP A 312 -3.76 -7.02 32.11
C TRP A 312 -5.25 -6.89 32.45
N LEU A 313 -6.02 -6.18 31.64
CA LEU A 313 -7.46 -6.04 31.80
C LEU A 313 -8.16 -7.38 31.65
N SER A 314 -7.70 -8.25 30.75
CA SER A 314 -8.26 -9.61 30.61
C SER A 314 -7.96 -10.49 31.82
N VAL A 315 -6.76 -10.38 32.40
CA VAL A 315 -6.41 -11.09 33.64
C VAL A 315 -7.26 -10.58 34.80
N LEU A 316 -7.37 -9.26 34.96
CA LEU A 316 -8.19 -8.65 36.02
C LEU A 316 -9.68 -8.99 35.86
N PHE A 317 -10.18 -9.00 34.61
CA PHE A 317 -11.54 -9.42 34.28
C PHE A 317 -11.78 -10.87 34.71
N ALA A 318 -10.89 -11.80 34.32
CA ALA A 318 -11.02 -13.21 34.69
C ALA A 318 -10.98 -13.42 36.21
N LEU A 319 -10.02 -12.79 36.90
CA LEU A 319 -9.91 -12.85 38.36
C LEU A 319 -11.15 -12.26 39.05
N GLY A 320 -11.67 -11.15 38.53
CA GLY A 320 -12.89 -10.51 39.03
C GLY A 320 -14.10 -11.43 38.94
N PHE A 321 -14.28 -12.14 37.82
CA PHE A 321 -15.39 -13.09 37.66
C PHE A 321 -15.21 -14.38 38.48
N ILE A 322 -13.98 -14.86 38.66
CA ILE A 322 -13.70 -15.98 39.59
C ILE A 322 -14.07 -15.57 41.02
N PHE A 323 -13.64 -14.39 41.46
CA PHE A 323 -13.97 -13.88 42.78
C PHE A 323 -15.49 -13.67 42.95
N ALA A 324 -16.15 -13.09 41.95
CA ALA A 324 -17.61 -12.92 41.94
C ALA A 324 -18.34 -14.26 42.06
N ALA A 325 -17.89 -15.30 41.34
CA ALA A 325 -18.44 -16.64 41.46
C ALA A 325 -18.29 -17.20 42.88
N ILE A 326 -17.10 -17.08 43.49
CA ILE A 326 -16.87 -17.53 44.87
C ILE A 326 -17.82 -16.82 45.85
N VAL A 327 -17.94 -15.49 45.75
CA VAL A 327 -18.80 -14.68 46.62
C VAL A 327 -20.28 -14.97 46.40
N GLN A 328 -20.71 -15.21 45.16
CA GLN A 328 -22.11 -15.52 44.83
C GLN A 328 -22.61 -16.79 45.53
N PHE A 329 -21.73 -17.77 45.76
CA PHE A 329 -22.09 -19.02 46.46
C PHE A 329 -21.92 -18.96 47.98
N GLN A 330 -21.49 -17.83 48.54
CA GLN A 330 -21.46 -17.62 49.99
C GLN A 330 -22.83 -17.15 50.53
N PRO A 331 -23.22 -17.54 51.76
CA PRO A 331 -24.44 -17.05 52.38
C PRO A 331 -24.45 -15.51 52.47
N GLY A 332 -25.46 -14.87 51.87
CA GLY A 332 -25.59 -13.40 51.88
C GLY A 332 -24.63 -12.65 50.97
N GLY A 333 -24.02 -13.31 49.96
CA GLY A 333 -23.02 -12.77 49.04
C GLY A 333 -23.43 -11.52 48.23
N LEU A 334 -23.49 -11.62 46.90
CA LEU A 334 -23.83 -10.46 46.03
C LEU A 334 -25.28 -9.96 46.22
N GLU A 335 -26.09 -10.69 47.00
CA GLU A 335 -27.46 -10.30 47.33
C GLU A 335 -27.53 -9.24 48.43
N ALA A 336 -26.45 -8.92 49.14
CA ALA A 336 -26.45 -7.90 50.18
C ALA A 336 -26.84 -6.51 49.64
N PRO A 337 -27.96 -5.90 50.10
CA PRO A 337 -28.48 -4.64 49.54
C PRO A 337 -27.49 -3.48 49.58
N MET A 338 -26.66 -3.42 50.63
CA MET A 338 -25.67 -2.35 50.83
C MET A 338 -24.53 -2.36 49.80
N LEU A 339 -24.25 -3.50 49.16
CA LEU A 339 -23.16 -3.62 48.20
C LEU A 339 -23.60 -3.33 46.76
N ARG A 340 -24.91 -3.35 46.47
CA ARG A 340 -25.43 -3.36 45.10
C ARG A 340 -25.05 -2.11 44.31
N SER A 341 -25.37 -0.92 44.82
CA SER A 341 -25.10 0.34 44.11
C SER A 341 -23.60 0.54 43.85
N SER A 342 -22.76 0.22 44.83
CA SER A 342 -21.30 0.33 44.72
C SER A 342 -20.72 -0.66 43.72
N VAL A 343 -21.17 -1.92 43.73
CA VAL A 343 -20.70 -2.97 42.80
C VAL A 343 -21.17 -2.67 41.38
N THR A 344 -22.42 -2.23 41.18
CA THR A 344 -22.92 -1.81 39.86
C THR A 344 -22.06 -0.69 39.28
N LEU A 345 -21.73 0.34 40.08
CA LEU A 345 -20.87 1.44 39.62
C LEU A 345 -19.44 0.97 39.31
N LEU A 346 -18.91 0.05 40.12
CA LEU A 346 -17.60 -0.58 39.94
C LEU A 346 -17.54 -1.47 38.70
N LEU A 347 -18.66 -2.01 38.21
CA LEU A 347 -18.74 -2.75 36.94
C LEU A 347 -18.93 -1.83 35.73
N VAL A 348 -19.78 -0.82 35.84
CA VAL A 348 -20.07 0.12 34.75
C VAL A 348 -18.85 0.97 34.37
N THR A 349 -18.07 1.41 35.36
CA THR A 349 -16.92 2.29 35.11
C THR A 349 -15.85 1.61 34.24
N PRO A 350 -15.36 0.40 34.56
CA PRO A 350 -14.45 -0.33 33.67
C PRO A 350 -15.09 -0.69 32.33
N ALA A 351 -16.40 -1.01 32.29
CA ALA A 351 -17.09 -1.29 31.04
C ALA A 351 -17.06 -0.09 30.07
N LEU A 352 -17.27 1.13 30.60
CA LEU A 352 -17.15 2.37 29.83
C LEU A 352 -15.71 2.58 29.34
N MET A 353 -14.72 2.37 30.21
CA MET A 353 -13.30 2.50 29.83
C MET A 353 -12.90 1.50 28.74
N LEU A 354 -13.33 0.24 28.85
CA LEU A 354 -13.09 -0.80 27.84
C LEU A 354 -13.77 -0.47 26.51
N SER A 355 -15.01 0.03 26.56
CA SER A 355 -15.75 0.48 25.37
C SER A 355 -15.05 1.66 24.69
N TRP A 356 -14.52 2.60 25.48
CA TRP A 356 -13.78 3.75 24.97
C TRP A 356 -12.46 3.33 24.31
N LEU A 357 -11.66 2.47 24.98
CA LEU A 357 -10.42 1.92 24.42
C LEU A 357 -10.64 1.14 23.12
N ALA A 358 -11.82 0.54 22.94
CA ALA A 358 -12.16 -0.19 21.72
C ALA A 358 -12.53 0.71 20.52
N ARG A 359 -12.90 1.98 20.75
CA ARG A 359 -13.54 2.85 19.75
C ARG A 359 -12.59 3.66 18.86
N ASN A 360 -11.27 3.65 19.11
CA ASN A 360 -10.35 4.59 18.46
C ASN A 360 -10.47 4.62 16.93
N ALA A 361 -10.72 5.82 16.39
CA ALA A 361 -10.67 6.14 14.97
C ALA A 361 -9.19 6.13 14.56
N GLU A 362 -8.77 5.03 13.95
CA GLU A 362 -7.39 4.80 13.55
C GLU A 362 -7.34 4.57 12.04
N HIS A 363 -6.12 4.66 11.50
CA HIS A 363 -5.84 4.24 10.14
C HIS A 363 -6.40 2.81 9.93
N PRO A 364 -7.08 2.53 8.80
CA PRO A 364 -7.72 1.23 8.54
C PRO A 364 -6.84 0.00 8.80
N PHE A 365 -5.52 0.08 8.59
CA PHE A 365 -4.58 -1.01 8.88
C PHE A 365 -4.46 -1.30 10.37
N VAL A 366 -4.28 -0.27 11.19
CA VAL A 366 -4.15 -0.43 12.65
C VAL A 366 -5.44 -1.02 13.20
N GLY A 367 -6.59 -0.49 12.78
CA GLY A 367 -7.90 -1.00 13.16
C GLY A 367 -8.07 -2.49 12.86
N ARG A 368 -7.58 -2.98 11.71
CA ARG A 368 -7.64 -4.41 11.36
C ARG A 368 -6.69 -5.27 12.17
N VAL A 369 -5.44 -4.84 12.34
CA VAL A 369 -4.45 -5.60 13.13
C VAL A 369 -4.88 -5.69 14.60
N LEU A 370 -5.49 -4.63 15.14
CA LEU A 370 -5.99 -4.56 16.51
C LEU A 370 -7.42 -5.09 16.68
N ALA A 371 -8.13 -5.41 15.60
CA ALA A 371 -9.53 -5.85 15.66
C ALA A 371 -9.79 -7.03 16.62
N PRO A 372 -8.93 -8.06 16.72
CA PRO A 372 -9.15 -9.17 17.64
C PRO A 372 -9.09 -8.73 19.11
N ILE A 373 -8.14 -7.84 19.43
CA ILE A 373 -7.98 -7.26 20.77
C ILE A 373 -9.18 -6.36 21.09
N ARG A 374 -9.62 -5.52 20.15
CA ARG A 374 -10.78 -4.64 20.36
C ARG A 374 -12.08 -5.42 20.54
N THR A 375 -12.29 -6.45 19.73
CA THR A 375 -13.43 -7.38 19.86
C THR A 375 -13.45 -8.00 21.26
N LEU A 376 -12.29 -8.42 21.76
CA LEU A 376 -12.16 -8.93 23.13
C LEU A 376 -12.58 -7.88 24.17
N LEU A 377 -12.09 -6.65 24.08
CA LEU A 377 -12.45 -5.56 25.02
C LEU A 377 -13.94 -5.22 24.95
N ILE A 378 -14.56 -5.25 23.77
CA ILE A 378 -16.00 -5.03 23.58
C ILE A 378 -16.81 -6.12 24.27
N PHE A 379 -16.42 -7.39 24.11
CA PHE A 379 -17.13 -8.48 24.79
C PHE A 379 -16.98 -8.42 26.31
N GLN A 380 -15.79 -8.07 26.81
CA GLN A 380 -15.59 -7.84 28.25
C GLN A 380 -16.47 -6.69 28.76
N ALA A 381 -16.52 -5.57 28.05
CA ALA A 381 -17.39 -4.44 28.39
C ALA A 381 -18.87 -4.85 28.40
N LEU A 382 -19.32 -5.59 27.38
CA LEU A 382 -20.69 -6.08 27.27
C LEU A 382 -21.06 -6.98 28.47
N ILE A 383 -20.18 -7.92 28.84
CA ILE A 383 -20.43 -8.82 29.98
C ILE A 383 -20.49 -8.03 31.30
N LEU A 384 -19.64 -7.02 31.48
CA LEU A 384 -19.70 -6.15 32.66
C LEU A 384 -21.01 -5.36 32.71
N TYR A 385 -21.48 -4.81 31.57
CA TYR A 385 -22.78 -4.16 31.51
C TYR A 385 -23.95 -5.11 31.82
N LEU A 386 -23.92 -6.32 31.27
CA LEU A 386 -24.94 -7.34 31.56
C LEU A 386 -24.93 -7.74 33.04
N SER A 387 -23.74 -7.87 33.63
CA SER A 387 -23.60 -8.16 35.07
C SER A 387 -24.12 -7.02 35.93
N ALA A 388 -23.81 -5.77 35.56
CA ALA A 388 -24.31 -4.57 36.21
C ALA A 388 -25.84 -4.46 36.11
N LEU A 389 -26.40 -4.80 34.95
CA LEU A 389 -27.85 -4.83 34.71
C LEU A 389 -28.53 -5.92 35.55
N ASN A 390 -27.95 -7.11 35.62
CA ASN A 390 -28.48 -8.20 36.43
C ASN A 390 -28.52 -7.80 37.93
N LEU A 391 -27.43 -7.19 38.42
CA LEU A 391 -27.35 -6.62 39.78
C LEU A 391 -28.39 -5.52 40.05
N ALA A 392 -28.60 -4.62 39.09
CA ALA A 392 -29.51 -3.50 39.25
C ALA A 392 -30.99 -3.93 39.24
N THR A 393 -31.36 -4.88 38.37
CA THR A 393 -32.78 -5.22 38.10
C THR A 393 -33.37 -6.25 39.04
N GLN A 394 -32.56 -7.13 39.64
CA GLN A 394 -33.03 -8.18 40.55
C GLN A 394 -34.23 -8.96 40.00
N LEU A 395 -34.13 -9.43 38.75
CA LEU A 395 -35.14 -10.32 38.19
C LEU A 395 -35.16 -11.60 39.04
N THR A 396 -36.02 -11.66 40.06
CA THR A 396 -36.02 -12.69 41.11
C THR A 396 -36.10 -14.10 40.53
N HIS A 397 -36.75 -14.26 39.38
CA HIS A 397 -36.92 -15.55 38.70
C HIS A 397 -35.75 -15.88 37.74
N PHE A 398 -34.96 -14.87 37.34
CA PHE A 398 -33.87 -15.03 36.38
C PHE A 398 -32.49 -14.73 36.96
N TRP A 399 -32.38 -14.39 38.24
CA TRP A 399 -31.14 -13.98 38.90
C TRP A 399 -30.01 -14.99 38.70
N VAL A 400 -30.28 -16.25 39.06
CA VAL A 400 -29.33 -17.36 38.94
C VAL A 400 -28.98 -17.62 37.46
N ILE A 401 -29.98 -17.61 36.59
CA ILE A 401 -29.80 -17.84 35.15
C ILE A 401 -28.92 -16.74 34.53
N GLY A 402 -29.19 -15.47 34.88
CA GLY A 402 -28.42 -14.33 34.41
C GLY A 402 -26.95 -14.41 34.82
N TRP A 403 -26.67 -14.81 36.06
CA TRP A 403 -25.30 -15.03 36.53
C TRP A 403 -24.63 -16.22 35.85
N ILE A 404 -25.34 -17.35 35.66
CA ILE A 404 -24.81 -18.49 34.90
C ILE A 404 -24.43 -18.05 33.48
N ILE A 405 -25.27 -17.28 32.79
CA ILE A 405 -24.97 -16.73 31.46
C ILE A 405 -23.73 -15.83 31.51
N CYS A 406 -23.64 -14.92 32.50
CA CYS A 406 -22.47 -14.05 32.65
C CYS A 406 -21.18 -14.83 32.91
N TYR A 407 -21.22 -15.88 33.74
CA TYR A 407 -20.05 -16.72 34.02
C TYR A 407 -19.61 -17.53 32.81
N ILE A 408 -20.56 -18.14 32.07
CA ILE A 408 -20.24 -18.87 30.83
C ILE A 408 -19.64 -17.90 29.80
N ALA A 409 -20.25 -16.72 29.61
CA ALA A 409 -19.73 -15.72 28.69
C ALA A 409 -18.34 -15.23 29.12
N ALA A 410 -18.12 -14.95 30.41
CA ALA A 410 -16.83 -14.52 30.95
C ALA A 410 -15.76 -15.60 30.76
N PHE A 411 -16.11 -16.87 30.97
CA PHE A 411 -15.21 -17.99 30.71
C PHE A 411 -14.81 -18.08 29.24
N LEU A 412 -15.79 -18.04 28.31
CA LEU A 412 -15.53 -18.08 26.88
C LEU A 412 -14.66 -16.91 26.40
N VAL A 413 -14.95 -15.70 26.88
CA VAL A 413 -14.17 -14.49 26.56
C VAL A 413 -12.76 -14.56 27.15
N SER A 414 -12.59 -15.12 28.35
CA SER A 414 -11.27 -15.32 28.96
C SER A 414 -10.45 -16.39 28.21
N ALA A 415 -11.10 -17.46 27.75
CA ALA A 415 -10.47 -18.46 26.89
C ALA A 415 -10.06 -17.86 25.54
N TYR A 416 -10.92 -17.03 24.94
CA TYR A 416 -10.59 -16.28 23.73
C TYR A 416 -9.44 -15.29 23.96
N ALA A 417 -9.40 -14.59 25.09
CA ALA A 417 -8.29 -13.71 25.47
C ALA A 417 -6.97 -14.47 25.53
N LEU A 418 -6.96 -15.63 26.20
CA LEU A 418 -5.79 -16.49 26.29
C LEU A 418 -5.34 -16.96 24.90
N TYR A 419 -6.28 -17.34 24.05
CA TYR A 419 -5.98 -17.72 22.66
C TYR A 419 -5.38 -16.56 21.86
N VAL A 420 -6.00 -15.38 21.86
CA VAL A 420 -5.52 -14.19 21.13
C VAL A 420 -4.12 -13.80 21.63
N HIS A 421 -3.93 -13.66 22.94
CA HIS A 421 -2.63 -13.29 23.49
C HIS A 421 -1.57 -14.38 23.30
N GLY A 422 -1.94 -15.65 23.41
CA GLY A 422 -1.05 -16.79 23.16
C GLY A 422 -0.61 -16.88 21.70
N MET A 423 -1.54 -16.65 20.76
CA MET A 423 -1.24 -16.60 19.33
C MET A 423 -0.26 -15.48 18.99
N ILE A 424 -0.48 -14.27 19.53
CA ILE A 424 0.42 -13.13 19.29
C ILE A 424 1.78 -13.39 19.98
N PHE A 425 1.83 -14.05 21.14
CA PHE A 425 3.08 -14.37 21.84
C PHE A 425 3.90 -15.44 21.13
N ASN A 426 3.29 -16.57 20.74
CA ASN A 426 3.99 -17.68 20.09
C ASN A 426 4.56 -17.29 18.72
N ARG A 427 3.89 -16.38 18.02
CA ARG A 427 4.37 -15.85 16.72
C ARG A 427 5.67 -15.05 16.84
N GLY A 428 5.95 -14.45 18.01
CA GLY A 428 7.19 -13.74 18.26
C GLY A 428 8.40 -14.65 18.53
N LYS A 429 8.20 -15.95 18.76
CA LYS A 429 9.28 -16.92 19.09
C LYS A 429 9.65 -17.89 17.95
N ALA A 430 8.82 -17.96 16.90
CA ALA A 430 9.05 -18.85 15.75
C ALA A 430 9.91 -18.19 14.64
N LEU A 431 10.56 -17.07 14.98
CA LEU A 431 11.54 -16.32 14.21
C LEU A 431 12.81 -16.26 15.05
#